data_AF-A0A7V6LM89-F1
#
_entry.id   AF-A0A7V6LM89-F1
#
_cell.length_a   1.000
_cell.length_b   1.000
_cell.length_c   1.000
_cell.angle_alpha   90.00
_cell.angle_beta   90.00
_cell.angle_gamma   90.00
#
_symmetry.space_group_name_H-M   'P 1'
#
loop_
_entity.id
_entity.type
_entity.pdbx_description
1 polymer ?
#
loop_
_entity_poly.entity_id
_entity_poly.type
_entity_poly.pdbx_seq_one_letter_code
_entity_poly.pdbx_strand_id
1 'polypeptide(L)'
;MEQENELMRYTLRTDLAHEDVSRRKPEELPDVQREELDVQGLRVQKTVIGETAAEKLKKRAGSYFLIELEPGDYHDSKTCRKIELALSEVLDYMLTDLGVKGKRALVVGLGNVNVTPDSLGPYVLDNIIVTRHLFELGTVSEGYSEVCGMSPGVMGTTGIETYDIINAVRGQVEVEFLIVIDALAAASIARVNRSIQITDAGISPGSGVGNKRKEISSQTMGVPVIAIGVPTVVDAVTITSDTIDFILKYLNQEAFGEKRLAEALASTPLKQDFSELELPKEDLREQWMGKIGLLTEAEKRSLIKEVLTPQGYNMMVTPKEVDADVEDLAKLIATSIDITLHESYRNTYLSEKHI
;
A
#
# COMPACT_ATOMS: atom_id res chain seq x y z
N MET A 1 -7.47 -6.88 -32.81
CA MET A 1 -7.18 -5.45 -32.53
C MET A 1 -8.11 -4.81 -31.49
N GLU A 2 -9.44 -4.70 -31.65
CA GLU A 2 -10.30 -4.17 -30.56
C GLU A 2 -10.45 -5.14 -29.38
N GLN A 3 -10.66 -6.44 -29.63
CA GLN A 3 -10.72 -7.47 -28.56
C GLN A 3 -9.39 -7.67 -27.83
N GLU A 4 -8.25 -7.61 -28.51
CA GLU A 4 -6.92 -7.67 -27.86
C GLU A 4 -6.68 -6.46 -26.94
N ASN A 5 -7.18 -5.27 -27.31
CA ASN A 5 -7.10 -4.08 -26.47
C ASN A 5 -8.05 -4.15 -25.26
N GLU A 6 -9.16 -4.89 -25.36
CA GLU A 6 -10.04 -5.19 -24.22
C GLU A 6 -9.46 -6.25 -23.29
N LEU A 7 -8.85 -7.32 -23.81
CA LEU A 7 -8.14 -8.32 -23.01
C LEU A 7 -6.95 -7.73 -22.23
N MET A 8 -6.24 -6.77 -22.82
CA MET A 8 -5.17 -6.01 -22.17
C MET A 8 -5.66 -5.07 -21.05
N ARG A 9 -6.97 -4.78 -20.93
CA ARG A 9 -7.54 -4.00 -19.82
C ARG A 9 -7.69 -4.81 -18.52
N TYR A 10 -7.53 -6.12 -18.56
CA TYR A 10 -7.63 -7.02 -17.40
C TYR A 10 -6.27 -7.32 -16.77
N THR A 11 -5.34 -6.37 -16.87
CA THR A 11 -4.08 -6.39 -16.13
C THR A 11 -4.39 -6.39 -14.62
N LEU A 12 -3.64 -7.20 -13.86
CA LEU A 12 -3.63 -7.14 -12.40
C LEU A 12 -3.50 -5.69 -11.94
N ARG A 13 -4.42 -5.25 -11.10
CA ARG A 13 -4.41 -3.91 -10.53
C ARG A 13 -3.75 -3.98 -9.15
N THR A 14 -2.74 -3.15 -8.96
CA THR A 14 -2.10 -2.95 -7.67
C THR A 14 -1.57 -1.54 -7.57
N ASP A 15 -1.63 -0.99 -6.36
CA ASP A 15 -1.02 0.29 -6.06
C ASP A 15 0.44 0.15 -5.64
N LEU A 16 0.89 -1.05 -5.29
CA LEU A 16 2.27 -1.31 -4.87
C LEU A 16 3.23 -1.33 -6.08
N ALA A 17 4.17 -0.39 -6.11
CA ALA A 17 5.16 -0.30 -7.18
C ALA A 17 6.05 -1.55 -7.22
N HIS A 18 6.36 -2.11 -6.05
CA HIS A 18 7.17 -3.31 -5.94
C HIS A 18 6.54 -4.53 -6.64
N GLU A 19 5.21 -4.71 -6.54
CA GLU A 19 4.54 -5.85 -7.18
C GLU A 19 4.60 -5.78 -8.71
N ASP A 20 4.44 -4.58 -9.29
CA ASP A 20 4.55 -4.39 -10.73
C ASP A 20 5.98 -4.56 -11.24
N VAL A 21 6.95 -4.06 -10.48
CA VAL A 21 8.37 -4.17 -10.78
C VAL A 21 8.85 -5.62 -10.72
N SER A 22 8.42 -6.40 -9.73
CA SER A 22 8.80 -7.82 -9.56
C SER A 22 8.20 -8.75 -10.62
N ARG A 23 7.13 -8.34 -11.32
CA ARG A 23 6.50 -9.12 -12.40
C ARG A 23 7.17 -8.98 -13.76
N ARG A 24 8.02 -7.96 -13.92
CA ARG A 24 8.69 -7.64 -15.18
C ARG A 24 10.12 -8.15 -15.16
N LYS A 25 10.61 -8.58 -16.33
CA LYS A 25 12.02 -8.96 -16.45
C LYS A 25 12.91 -7.73 -16.26
N PRO A 26 14.08 -7.84 -15.60
CA PRO A 26 15.00 -6.72 -15.43
C PRO A 26 15.40 -6.04 -16.75
N GLU A 27 15.51 -6.83 -17.83
CA GLU A 27 15.80 -6.36 -19.20
C GLU A 27 14.72 -5.43 -19.76
N GLU A 28 13.48 -5.53 -19.28
CA GLU A 28 12.36 -4.68 -19.69
C GLU A 28 12.39 -3.30 -18.99
N LEU A 29 13.15 -3.18 -17.90
CA LEU A 29 13.17 -2.02 -16.99
C LEU A 29 14.62 -1.55 -16.73
N PRO A 30 15.28 -0.93 -17.73
CA PRO A 30 16.70 -0.60 -17.66
C PRO A 30 17.05 0.49 -16.64
N ASP A 31 16.09 1.30 -16.24
CA ASP A 31 16.20 2.43 -15.32
C ASP A 31 15.54 2.17 -13.96
N VAL A 32 15.42 0.90 -13.57
CA VAL A 32 15.01 0.52 -12.22
C VAL A 32 16.20 0.07 -11.41
N GLN A 33 16.41 0.70 -10.25
CA GLN A 33 17.42 0.30 -9.28
C GLN A 33 16.74 -0.26 -8.03
N ARG A 34 17.21 -1.41 -7.54
CA ARG A 34 16.69 -2.05 -6.34
C ARG A 34 17.80 -2.21 -5.32
N GLU A 35 17.49 -1.89 -4.08
CA GLU A 35 18.37 -2.01 -2.94
C GLU A 35 17.57 -2.60 -1.77
N GLU A 36 18.12 -3.59 -1.09
CA GLU A 36 17.55 -4.13 0.14
C GLU A 36 18.33 -3.56 1.32
N LEU A 37 17.60 -3.01 2.27
CA LEU A 37 18.09 -2.36 3.47
C LEU A 37 17.55 -3.14 4.68
N ASP A 38 18.39 -3.28 5.71
CA ASP A 38 17.95 -3.70 7.04
C ASP A 38 17.85 -2.45 7.91
N VAL A 39 16.63 -2.11 8.32
CA VAL A 39 16.35 -0.94 9.15
C VAL A 39 15.64 -1.43 10.41
N GLN A 40 16.28 -1.29 11.57
CA GLN A 40 15.76 -1.77 12.87
C GLN A 40 15.44 -3.28 12.89
N GLY A 41 16.13 -4.10 12.07
CA GLY A 41 15.85 -5.54 11.93
C GLY A 41 14.64 -5.86 11.06
N LEU A 42 14.10 -4.88 10.34
CA LEU A 42 13.03 -5.04 9.36
C LEU A 42 13.62 -4.94 7.95
N ARG A 43 13.07 -5.75 7.04
CA ARG A 43 13.43 -5.72 5.63
C ARG A 43 12.75 -4.53 4.97
N VAL A 44 13.56 -3.59 4.50
CA VAL A 44 13.11 -2.41 3.75
C VAL A 44 13.67 -2.50 2.34
N GLN A 45 12.79 -2.53 1.35
CA GLN A 45 13.21 -2.55 -0.04
C GLN A 45 13.05 -1.17 -0.66
N LYS A 46 14.16 -0.59 -1.10
CA LYS A 46 14.20 0.65 -1.86
C LYS A 46 14.21 0.32 -3.36
N THR A 47 13.29 0.92 -4.09
CA THR A 47 13.17 0.82 -5.55
C THR A 47 13.13 2.24 -6.12
N VAL A 48 14.12 2.59 -6.94
CA VAL A 48 14.12 3.84 -7.71
C VAL A 48 13.64 3.52 -9.11
N ILE A 49 12.60 4.23 -9.56
CA ILE A 49 11.99 4.08 -10.87
C ILE A 49 12.30 5.34 -11.69
N GLY A 50 12.98 5.17 -12.83
CA GLY A 50 13.16 6.23 -13.82
C GLY A 50 11.95 6.42 -14.75
N GLU A 51 12.01 7.45 -15.60
CA GLU A 51 10.92 7.82 -16.52
C GLU A 51 10.56 6.72 -17.54
N THR A 52 11.54 5.95 -18.01
CA THR A 52 11.29 4.90 -19.03
C THR A 52 10.53 3.74 -18.41
N ALA A 53 10.91 3.32 -17.20
CA ALA A 53 10.19 2.33 -16.43
C ALA A 53 8.82 2.83 -15.99
N ALA A 54 8.70 4.11 -15.60
CA ALA A 54 7.45 4.74 -15.19
C ALA A 54 6.36 4.59 -16.28
N GLU A 55 6.69 4.89 -17.54
CA GLU A 55 5.75 4.73 -18.67
C GLU A 55 5.29 3.28 -18.86
N LYS A 56 6.23 2.32 -18.79
CA LYS A 56 5.93 0.89 -18.99
C LYS A 56 5.12 0.30 -17.84
N LEU A 57 5.43 0.70 -16.61
CA LEU A 57 4.77 0.25 -15.39
C LEU A 57 3.45 0.97 -15.15
N LYS A 58 3.17 2.07 -15.87
CA LYS A 58 2.07 3.00 -15.58
C LYS A 58 2.12 3.49 -14.12
N LYS A 59 3.35 3.65 -13.62
CA LYS A 59 3.68 4.22 -12.31
C LYS A 59 4.45 5.52 -12.53
N ARG A 60 4.74 6.25 -11.46
CA ARG A 60 5.51 7.49 -11.55
C ARG A 60 6.99 7.23 -11.29
N ALA A 61 7.83 8.05 -11.93
CA ALA A 61 9.25 8.07 -11.60
C ALA A 61 9.43 8.63 -10.19
N GLY A 62 10.38 8.07 -9.44
CA GLY A 62 10.64 8.43 -8.06
C GLY A 62 11.23 7.28 -7.25
N SER A 63 11.40 7.53 -5.96
CA SER A 63 11.86 6.58 -4.96
C SER A 63 10.66 5.93 -4.25
N TYR A 64 10.69 4.62 -4.14
CA TYR A 64 9.70 3.81 -3.43
C TYR A 64 10.39 2.97 -2.37
N PHE A 65 9.90 3.04 -1.15
CA PHE A 65 10.32 2.20 -0.05
C PHE A 65 9.16 1.27 0.32
N LEU A 66 9.45 -0.01 0.47
CA LEU A 66 8.49 -0.99 0.96
C LEU A 66 9.04 -1.58 2.26
N ILE A 67 8.33 -1.38 3.35
CA ILE A 67 8.59 -2.05 4.63
C ILE A 67 7.67 -3.27 4.67
N GLU A 68 8.25 -4.48 4.71
CA GLU A 68 7.47 -5.73 4.85
C GLU A 68 7.21 -6.01 6.33
N LEU A 69 5.96 -6.38 6.65
CA LEU A 69 5.50 -6.70 8.01
C LEU A 69 5.01 -8.14 8.07
N GLU A 70 5.20 -8.80 9.22
CA GLU A 70 4.62 -10.11 9.51
C GLU A 70 3.19 -9.97 10.07
N PRO A 71 2.36 -11.02 9.95
CA PRO A 71 0.98 -10.99 10.43
C PRO A 71 0.95 -10.79 11.95
N GLY A 72 0.28 -9.72 12.39
CA GLY A 72 0.14 -9.39 13.81
C GLY A 72 1.32 -8.64 14.43
N ASP A 73 2.28 -8.19 13.63
CA ASP A 73 3.39 -7.37 14.09
C ASP A 73 2.95 -6.07 14.79
N TYR A 74 1.81 -5.52 14.37
CA TYR A 74 1.20 -4.31 14.93
C TYR A 74 0.34 -4.56 16.18
N HIS A 75 0.30 -5.80 16.70
CA HIS A 75 -0.32 -6.13 18.00
C HIS A 75 0.70 -6.26 19.13
N ASP A 76 2.00 -6.42 18.82
CA ASP A 76 3.08 -6.51 19.80
C ASP A 76 3.79 -5.17 19.97
N SER A 77 3.82 -4.63 21.18
CA SER A 77 4.38 -3.30 21.44
C SER A 77 5.88 -3.17 21.11
N LYS A 78 6.66 -4.27 21.21
CA LYS A 78 8.10 -4.22 20.88
C LYS A 78 8.31 -4.20 19.38
N THR A 79 7.52 -4.98 18.64
CA THR A 79 7.54 -4.97 17.18
C THR A 79 6.98 -3.66 16.62
N CYS A 80 5.89 -3.13 17.17
CA CYS A 80 5.36 -1.80 16.83
C CYS A 80 6.45 -0.74 16.91
N ARG A 81 7.18 -0.68 18.03
CA ARG A 81 8.29 0.28 18.20
C ARG A 81 9.38 0.14 17.13
N LYS A 82 9.72 -1.08 16.73
CA LYS A 82 10.71 -1.29 15.64
C LYS A 82 10.20 -0.74 14.32
N ILE A 83 8.93 -1.01 14.00
CA ILE A 83 8.31 -0.51 12.77
C ILE A 83 8.19 1.02 12.84
N GLU A 84 7.80 1.58 13.98
CA GLU A 84 7.67 3.02 14.19
C GLU A 84 8.98 3.76 13.91
N LEU A 85 10.09 3.21 14.45
CA LEU A 85 11.43 3.73 14.22
C LEU A 85 11.92 3.50 12.80
N ALA A 86 11.66 2.34 12.19
CA ALA A 86 12.07 2.06 10.82
C ALA A 86 11.35 2.98 9.81
N LEU A 87 10.04 3.15 9.97
CA LEU A 87 9.25 4.08 9.15
C LEU A 87 9.72 5.52 9.37
N SER A 88 10.04 5.90 10.61
CA SER A 88 10.59 7.23 10.89
C SER A 88 11.95 7.46 10.22
N GLU A 89 12.85 6.48 10.21
CA GLU A 89 14.15 6.58 9.53
C GLU A 89 13.99 6.72 8.01
N VAL A 90 13.05 5.99 7.40
CA VAL A 90 12.73 6.13 5.98
C VAL A 90 12.17 7.53 5.68
N LEU A 91 11.24 8.02 6.50
CA LEU A 91 10.69 9.37 6.33
C LEU A 91 11.77 10.45 6.51
N ASP A 92 12.65 10.32 7.53
CA ASP A 92 13.74 11.26 7.77
C ASP A 92 14.72 11.32 6.59
N TYR A 93 15.02 10.17 5.99
CA TYR A 93 15.81 10.08 4.76
C TYR A 93 15.14 10.85 3.62
N MET A 94 13.85 10.63 3.37
CA MET A 94 13.12 11.28 2.28
C MET A 94 12.97 12.79 2.48
N LEU A 95 12.67 13.25 3.71
CA LEU A 95 12.58 14.67 4.04
C LEU A 95 13.93 15.37 3.87
N THR A 96 15.02 14.67 4.17
CA THR A 96 16.38 15.19 3.99
C THR A 96 16.74 15.28 2.50
N ASP A 97 16.47 14.23 1.73
CA ASP A 97 16.73 14.19 0.28
C ASP A 97 15.95 15.26 -0.49
N LEU A 98 14.68 15.47 -0.12
CA LEU A 98 13.83 16.53 -0.68
C LEU A 98 14.17 17.94 -0.14
N GLY A 99 15.05 18.06 0.85
CA GLY A 99 15.44 19.34 1.46
C GLY A 99 14.29 20.04 2.18
N VAL A 100 13.39 19.28 2.80
CA VAL A 100 12.18 19.79 3.49
C VAL A 100 12.12 19.47 4.99
N LYS A 101 13.19 18.88 5.54
CA LYS A 101 13.31 18.64 6.98
C LYS A 101 13.17 19.94 7.78
N GLY A 102 12.29 19.94 8.79
CA GLY A 102 12.00 21.09 9.65
C GLY A 102 11.14 22.19 9.02
N LYS A 103 10.58 21.98 7.81
CA LYS A 103 9.70 22.93 7.14
C LYS A 103 8.23 22.77 7.53
N ARG A 104 7.38 23.71 7.08
CA ARG A 104 5.92 23.68 7.33
C ARG A 104 5.25 22.56 6.54
N ALA A 105 4.60 21.63 7.23
CA ALA A 105 4.01 20.44 6.65
C ALA A 105 2.47 20.52 6.59
N LEU A 106 1.88 19.97 5.53
CA LEU A 106 0.46 19.59 5.51
C LEU A 106 0.35 18.07 5.43
N VAL A 107 -0.18 17.45 6.48
CA VAL A 107 -0.51 16.04 6.50
C VAL A 107 -1.96 15.85 6.07
N VAL A 108 -2.18 14.96 5.09
CA VAL A 108 -3.49 14.73 4.47
C VAL A 108 -3.86 13.26 4.59
N GLY A 109 -4.97 12.99 5.28
CA GLY A 109 -5.53 11.65 5.41
C GLY A 109 -6.60 11.41 4.35
N LEU A 110 -6.24 10.69 3.28
CA LEU A 110 -7.17 10.30 2.23
C LEU A 110 -8.00 9.09 2.65
N GLY A 111 -9.22 9.02 2.12
CA GLY A 111 -10.10 7.87 2.32
C GLY A 111 -11.50 8.25 2.79
N ASN A 112 -12.34 7.23 2.92
CA ASN A 112 -13.70 7.34 3.40
C ASN A 112 -13.85 6.65 4.76
N VAL A 113 -14.08 7.44 5.81
CA VAL A 113 -14.29 6.94 7.19
C VAL A 113 -15.43 5.91 7.31
N ASN A 114 -16.40 5.92 6.40
CA ASN A 114 -17.53 4.98 6.41
C ASN A 114 -17.19 3.60 5.81
N VAL A 115 -16.00 3.46 5.22
CA VAL A 115 -15.53 2.21 4.62
C VAL A 115 -14.26 1.84 5.38
N THR A 116 -14.36 0.92 6.34
CA THR A 116 -13.26 0.54 7.24
C THR A 116 -11.90 0.30 6.56
N PRO A 117 -11.77 -0.49 5.47
CA PRO A 117 -10.47 -0.65 4.84
C PRO A 117 -9.95 0.63 4.16
N ASP A 118 -10.82 1.60 3.88
CA ASP A 118 -10.51 2.90 3.26
C ASP A 118 -10.42 4.02 4.32
N SER A 119 -10.48 3.73 5.62
CA SER A 119 -10.48 4.74 6.69
C SER A 119 -9.09 5.00 7.29
N LEU A 120 -8.04 4.38 6.75
CA LEU A 120 -6.68 4.48 7.27
C LEU A 120 -6.19 5.94 7.37
N GLY A 121 -6.31 6.72 6.30
CA GLY A 121 -5.87 8.12 6.29
C GLY A 121 -6.58 8.96 7.36
N PRO A 122 -7.93 8.99 7.42
CA PRO A 122 -8.66 9.62 8.52
C PRO A 122 -8.16 9.20 9.91
N TYR A 123 -7.98 7.91 10.16
CA TYR A 123 -7.55 7.41 11.47
C TYR A 123 -6.10 7.79 11.81
N VAL A 124 -5.20 7.86 10.83
CA VAL A 124 -3.85 8.40 11.05
C VAL A 124 -3.94 9.84 11.50
N LEU A 125 -4.78 10.65 10.84
CA LEU A 125 -4.95 12.06 11.17
C LEU A 125 -5.54 12.30 12.56
N ASP A 126 -6.38 11.40 13.06
CA ASP A 126 -6.92 11.47 14.42
C ASP A 126 -5.85 11.28 15.50
N ASN A 127 -4.69 10.72 15.15
CA ASN A 127 -3.60 10.39 16.07
C ASN A 127 -2.34 11.25 15.90
N ILE A 128 -2.29 12.14 14.90
CA ILE A 128 -1.12 13.02 14.64
C ILE A 128 -1.14 14.27 15.52
N ILE A 129 0.05 14.72 15.94
CA ILE A 129 0.22 15.99 16.65
C ILE A 129 0.19 17.16 15.65
N VAL A 130 -0.95 17.84 15.55
CA VAL A 130 -1.07 19.09 14.78
C VAL A 130 -0.64 20.30 15.63
N THR A 131 0.21 21.17 15.07
CA THR A 131 0.86 22.24 15.84
C THR A 131 0.66 23.64 15.27
N ARG A 132 0.17 23.81 14.04
CA ARG A 132 0.02 25.14 13.39
C ARG A 132 -0.70 26.17 14.27
N HIS A 133 -1.79 25.79 14.92
CA HIS A 133 -2.54 26.68 15.81
C HIS A 133 -1.72 27.16 17.02
N LEU A 134 -0.77 26.37 17.52
CA LEU A 134 0.13 26.75 18.61
C LEU A 134 1.23 27.72 18.14
N PHE A 135 1.68 27.58 16.89
CA PHE A 135 2.59 28.54 16.26
C PHE A 135 1.92 29.90 16.07
N GLU A 136 0.67 29.92 15.58
CA GLU A 136 -0.11 31.16 15.45
C GLU A 136 -0.34 31.86 16.80
N LEU A 137 -0.46 31.10 17.88
CA LEU A 137 -0.62 31.62 19.26
C LEU A 137 0.73 31.96 19.94
N GLY A 138 1.86 31.53 19.39
CA GLY A 138 3.19 31.72 19.97
C GLY A 138 3.46 30.88 21.24
N THR A 139 2.74 29.77 21.43
CA THR A 139 2.82 28.92 22.64
C THR A 139 3.56 27.59 22.40
N VAL A 140 4.21 27.43 21.26
CA VAL A 140 4.88 26.17 20.89
C VAL A 140 6.17 25.98 21.69
N SER A 141 6.43 24.74 22.12
CA SER A 141 7.69 24.35 22.75
C SER A 141 8.79 24.14 21.71
N GLU A 142 10.06 24.33 22.09
CA GLU A 142 11.19 24.04 21.22
C GLU A 142 11.18 22.59 20.73
N GLY A 143 11.65 22.38 19.49
CA GLY A 143 11.76 21.06 18.87
C GLY A 143 10.47 20.52 18.24
N TYR A 144 9.37 21.28 18.18
CA TYR A 144 8.21 20.94 17.37
C TYR A 144 8.27 21.66 16.02
N SER A 145 7.98 20.96 14.91
CA SER A 145 7.73 21.58 13.60
C SER A 145 6.29 22.09 13.48
N GLU A 146 6.04 23.02 12.56
CA GLU A 146 4.71 23.54 12.26
C GLU A 146 3.97 22.59 11.29
N VAL A 147 2.94 21.93 11.79
CA VAL A 147 2.21 20.86 11.10
C VAL A 147 0.72 21.20 11.05
N CYS A 148 0.17 21.13 9.84
CA CYS A 148 -1.26 21.11 9.57
C CYS A 148 -1.73 19.67 9.35
N GLY A 149 -2.96 19.35 9.74
CA GLY A 149 -3.59 18.08 9.44
C GLY A 149 -4.99 18.29 8.86
N MET A 150 -5.38 17.50 7.86
CA MET A 150 -6.78 17.43 7.43
C MET A 150 -7.14 16.09 6.80
N SER A 151 -8.41 15.70 6.92
CA SER A 151 -9.02 14.68 6.07
C SER A 151 -10.11 15.31 5.20
N PRO A 152 -9.91 15.40 3.88
CA PRO A 152 -10.84 16.08 2.97
C PRO A 152 -12.10 15.25 2.66
N GLY A 153 -12.13 13.97 3.06
CA GLY A 153 -13.14 13.01 2.63
C GLY A 153 -13.05 12.66 1.14
N VAL A 154 -14.11 12.05 0.63
CA VAL A 154 -14.21 11.60 -0.77
C VAL A 154 -15.23 12.42 -1.54
N MET A 155 -15.04 12.54 -2.86
CA MET A 155 -15.96 13.26 -3.74
C MET A 155 -17.43 12.81 -3.58
N GLY A 156 -17.66 11.52 -3.32
CA GLY A 156 -19.00 10.97 -3.11
C GLY A 156 -19.74 11.55 -1.90
N THR A 157 -19.03 12.07 -0.90
CA THR A 157 -19.62 12.70 0.29
C THR A 157 -19.58 14.22 0.24
N THR A 158 -18.55 14.80 -0.39
CA THR A 158 -18.33 16.26 -0.40
C THR A 158 -18.82 16.95 -1.68
N GLY A 159 -18.97 16.22 -2.78
CA GLY A 159 -19.24 16.78 -4.11
C GLY A 159 -18.06 17.53 -4.74
N ILE A 160 -16.91 17.59 -4.07
CA ILE A 160 -15.69 18.27 -4.54
C ILE A 160 -14.58 17.24 -4.65
N GLU A 161 -13.80 17.30 -5.72
CA GLU A 161 -12.63 16.44 -5.88
C GLU A 161 -11.62 16.69 -4.76
N THR A 162 -11.11 15.61 -4.18
CA THR A 162 -10.16 15.66 -3.06
C THR A 162 -8.93 16.50 -3.40
N TYR A 163 -8.43 16.41 -4.63
CA TYR A 163 -7.34 17.27 -5.13
C TYR A 163 -7.66 18.77 -5.02
N ASP A 164 -8.87 19.18 -5.41
CA ASP A 164 -9.25 20.59 -5.45
C ASP A 164 -9.37 21.15 -4.01
N ILE A 165 -9.86 20.34 -3.05
CA ILE A 165 -9.87 20.69 -1.62
C ILE A 165 -8.43 20.87 -1.10
N ILE A 166 -7.55 19.91 -1.40
CA ILE A 166 -6.15 19.95 -0.93
C ILE A 166 -5.43 21.17 -1.47
N ASN A 167 -5.57 21.44 -2.77
CA ASN A 167 -4.93 22.57 -3.42
C ASN A 167 -5.45 23.91 -2.86
N ALA A 168 -6.75 24.02 -2.60
CA ALA A 168 -7.34 25.22 -2.00
C ALA A 168 -6.80 25.48 -0.59
N VAL A 169 -6.76 24.46 0.28
CA VAL A 169 -6.25 24.59 1.65
C VAL A 169 -4.76 24.92 1.64
N ARG A 170 -3.95 24.17 0.88
CA ARG A 170 -2.51 24.40 0.76
C ARG A 170 -2.19 25.83 0.32
N GLY A 171 -2.96 26.40 -0.60
CA GLY A 171 -2.81 27.79 -1.03
C GLY A 171 -3.12 28.85 0.05
N GLN A 172 -3.92 28.50 1.06
CA GLN A 172 -4.27 29.40 2.16
C GLN A 172 -3.32 29.28 3.36
N VAL A 173 -2.82 28.08 3.64
CA VAL A 173 -1.98 27.83 4.84
C VAL A 173 -0.47 27.89 4.57
N GLU A 174 -0.05 28.15 3.32
CA GLU A 174 1.35 28.30 2.90
C GLU A 174 2.30 27.19 3.37
N VAL A 175 1.97 25.92 3.09
CA VAL A 175 2.86 24.80 3.41
C VAL A 175 3.97 24.58 2.38
N GLU A 176 5.07 23.99 2.84
CA GLU A 176 6.28 23.77 2.04
C GLU A 176 6.41 22.33 1.53
N PHE A 177 5.71 21.37 2.14
CA PHE A 177 5.58 20.00 1.64
C PHE A 177 4.31 19.33 2.18
N LEU A 178 3.92 18.22 1.55
CA LEU A 178 2.79 17.39 1.96
C LEU A 178 3.25 15.99 2.36
N ILE A 179 2.60 15.43 3.37
CA ILE A 179 2.58 13.99 3.63
C ILE A 179 1.15 13.52 3.39
N VAL A 180 0.96 12.57 2.48
CA VAL A 180 -0.35 12.08 2.07
C VAL A 180 -0.47 10.61 2.47
N ILE A 181 -1.49 10.26 3.23
CA ILE A 181 -1.73 8.90 3.70
C ILE A 181 -2.96 8.35 2.99
N ASP A 182 -2.86 7.17 2.40
CA ASP A 182 -3.95 6.51 1.68
C ASP A 182 -4.01 5.00 1.93
N ALA A 183 -5.21 4.44 1.81
CA ALA A 183 -5.38 3.00 1.72
C ALA A 183 -5.11 2.54 0.27
N LEU A 184 -4.33 1.48 0.10
CA LEU A 184 -3.92 0.94 -1.20
C LEU A 184 -4.65 -0.38 -1.50
N ALA A 185 -4.63 -0.79 -2.77
CA ALA A 185 -5.00 -2.16 -3.15
C ALA A 185 -3.76 -3.01 -3.46
N ALA A 186 -3.68 -4.22 -2.88
CA ALA A 186 -2.66 -5.21 -3.20
C ALA A 186 -3.05 -6.09 -4.40
N ALA A 187 -2.05 -6.66 -5.05
CA ALA A 187 -2.22 -7.65 -6.11
C ALA A 187 -2.33 -9.09 -5.60
N SER A 188 -2.22 -9.30 -4.29
CA SER A 188 -2.26 -10.61 -3.64
C SER A 188 -2.76 -10.47 -2.21
N ILE A 189 -3.43 -11.50 -1.71
CA ILE A 189 -3.91 -11.51 -0.32
C ILE A 189 -2.77 -11.52 0.70
N ALA A 190 -1.61 -12.08 0.32
CA ALA A 190 -0.45 -12.23 1.17
C ALA A 190 0.18 -10.89 1.61
N ARG A 191 -0.19 -9.76 0.97
CA ARG A 191 0.32 -8.42 1.31
C ARG A 191 -0.68 -7.53 2.02
N VAL A 192 -1.96 -7.91 2.08
CA VAL A 192 -2.99 -7.11 2.75
C VAL A 192 -2.63 -6.97 4.23
N ASN A 193 -2.58 -5.72 4.73
CA ASN A 193 -2.17 -5.33 6.08
C ASN A 193 -0.76 -5.83 6.47
N ARG A 194 0.14 -6.04 5.50
CA ARG A 194 1.48 -6.62 5.72
C ARG A 194 2.61 -5.86 5.05
N SER A 195 2.35 -4.64 4.59
CA SER A 195 3.41 -3.80 4.06
C SER A 195 3.05 -2.33 4.15
N ILE A 196 4.05 -1.48 4.32
CA ILE A 196 3.88 -0.02 4.26
C ILE A 196 4.75 0.47 3.09
N GLN A 197 4.12 1.13 2.12
CA GLN A 197 4.81 1.75 1.00
C GLN A 197 4.96 3.25 1.25
N ILE A 198 6.16 3.78 1.03
CA ILE A 198 6.46 5.22 1.13
C ILE A 198 7.08 5.66 -0.20
N THR A 199 6.63 6.79 -0.76
CA THR A 199 7.15 7.28 -2.04
C THR A 199 7.09 8.80 -2.18
N ASP A 200 8.03 9.38 -2.93
CA ASP A 200 8.06 10.80 -3.33
C ASP A 200 7.41 11.04 -4.71
N ALA A 201 7.01 9.96 -5.38
CA ALA A 201 6.43 9.98 -6.72
C ALA A 201 4.99 10.51 -6.73
N GLY A 202 4.37 10.61 -5.55
CA GLY A 202 2.97 10.98 -5.37
C GLY A 202 2.02 9.78 -5.34
N ILE A 203 0.72 10.06 -5.34
CA ILE A 203 -0.34 9.08 -5.27
C ILE A 203 -1.53 9.45 -6.15
N SER A 204 -2.19 8.46 -6.74
CA SER A 204 -3.44 8.62 -7.47
C SER A 204 -4.57 7.93 -6.70
N PRO A 205 -5.40 8.67 -5.96
CA PRO A 205 -6.32 8.05 -5.01
C PRO A 205 -7.30 7.09 -5.71
N GLY A 206 -7.37 5.86 -5.22
CA GLY A 206 -8.23 4.81 -5.77
C GLY A 206 -7.79 4.23 -7.12
N SER A 207 -6.53 4.38 -7.54
CA SER A 207 -6.02 3.77 -8.78
C SER A 207 -6.13 2.25 -8.80
N GLY A 208 -5.82 1.57 -7.70
CA GLY A 208 -5.86 0.11 -7.59
C GLY A 208 -7.27 -0.46 -7.61
N VAL A 209 -8.27 0.36 -7.25
CA VAL A 209 -9.70 0.00 -7.34
C VAL A 209 -10.35 0.43 -8.66
N GLY A 210 -9.56 0.97 -9.61
CA GLY A 210 -10.00 1.33 -10.95
C GLY A 210 -10.55 2.74 -11.12
N ASN A 211 -10.44 3.59 -10.10
CA ASN A 211 -10.79 5.01 -10.21
C ASN A 211 -9.62 5.79 -10.80
N LYS A 212 -9.89 6.68 -11.73
CA LYS A 212 -8.91 7.64 -12.25
C LYS A 212 -9.18 9.02 -11.63
N ARG A 213 -8.72 9.21 -10.39
CA ARG A 213 -8.78 10.53 -9.74
C ARG A 213 -7.57 11.38 -10.13
N LYS A 214 -7.70 12.70 -9.94
CA LYS A 214 -6.56 13.61 -10.09
C LYS A 214 -5.45 13.19 -9.13
N GLU A 215 -4.26 13.10 -9.68
CA GLU A 215 -3.03 12.76 -8.96
C GLU A 215 -2.67 13.84 -7.93
N ILE A 216 -2.06 13.39 -6.83
CA ILE A 216 -1.45 14.22 -5.80
C ILE A 216 0.04 13.90 -5.80
N SER A 217 0.83 14.78 -6.41
CA SER A 217 2.28 14.60 -6.62
C SER A 217 3.00 15.94 -6.54
N SER A 218 4.32 15.90 -6.49
CA SER A 218 5.14 17.11 -6.50
C SER A 218 4.89 17.98 -7.73
N GLN A 219 4.61 17.39 -8.91
CA GLN A 219 4.31 18.16 -10.12
C GLN A 219 2.93 18.82 -10.08
N THR A 220 1.92 18.11 -9.57
CA THR A 220 0.52 18.60 -9.54
C THR A 220 0.25 19.56 -8.39
N MET A 221 0.95 19.39 -7.27
CA MET A 221 0.85 20.25 -6.11
C MET A 221 1.89 21.37 -6.14
N GLY A 222 3.00 21.27 -6.86
CA GLY A 222 4.02 22.34 -6.90
C GLY A 222 4.79 22.54 -5.58
N VAL A 223 4.74 21.56 -4.68
CA VAL A 223 5.56 21.39 -3.47
C VAL A 223 5.89 19.91 -3.34
N PRO A 224 7.00 19.52 -2.69
CA PRO A 224 7.32 18.13 -2.46
C PRO A 224 6.16 17.36 -1.79
N VAL A 225 5.87 16.17 -2.29
CA VAL A 225 4.84 15.27 -1.75
C VAL A 225 5.47 13.94 -1.39
N ILE A 226 5.27 13.50 -0.15
CA ILE A 226 5.58 12.14 0.29
C ILE A 226 4.23 11.42 0.48
N ALA A 227 4.03 10.31 -0.19
CA ALA A 227 2.87 9.45 -0.01
C ALA A 227 3.22 8.22 0.82
N ILE A 228 2.37 7.90 1.80
CA ILE A 228 2.42 6.68 2.61
C ILE A 228 1.16 5.89 2.29
N GLY A 229 1.31 4.62 1.96
CA GLY A 229 0.17 3.78 1.64
C GLY A 229 0.30 2.36 2.17
N VAL A 230 -0.81 1.82 2.64
CA VAL A 230 -0.92 0.45 3.15
C VAL A 230 -1.98 -0.29 2.34
N PRO A 231 -1.68 -1.47 1.79
CA PRO A 231 -2.68 -2.28 1.11
C PRO A 231 -3.66 -2.86 2.11
N THR A 232 -4.92 -2.40 2.09
CA THR A 232 -5.98 -2.86 3.00
C THR A 232 -7.02 -3.74 2.31
N VAL A 233 -7.00 -3.76 0.98
CA VAL A 233 -7.93 -4.54 0.15
C VAL A 233 -7.22 -5.23 -0.99
N VAL A 234 -7.92 -6.21 -1.56
CA VAL A 234 -7.58 -6.83 -2.84
C VAL A 234 -8.87 -7.01 -3.66
N ASP A 235 -8.74 -6.95 -4.98
CA ASP A 235 -9.87 -7.14 -5.90
C ASP A 235 -10.42 -8.59 -5.80
N ALA A 236 -11.75 -8.74 -5.79
CA ALA A 236 -12.40 -10.05 -5.69
C ALA A 236 -12.00 -11.01 -6.84
N VAL A 237 -11.75 -10.47 -8.04
CA VAL A 237 -11.24 -11.23 -9.19
C VAL A 237 -9.87 -11.80 -8.90
N THR A 238 -9.01 -11.02 -8.24
CA THR A 238 -7.66 -11.45 -7.86
C THR A 238 -7.72 -12.60 -6.84
N ILE A 239 -8.49 -12.47 -5.76
CA ILE A 239 -8.63 -13.57 -4.79
C ILE A 239 -9.19 -14.83 -5.46
N THR A 240 -10.22 -14.70 -6.28
CA THR A 240 -10.86 -15.85 -6.92
C THR A 240 -9.89 -16.55 -7.87
N SER A 241 -9.12 -15.78 -8.63
CA SER A 241 -8.06 -16.28 -9.50
C SER A 241 -6.99 -17.03 -8.70
N ASP A 242 -6.47 -16.42 -7.64
CA ASP A 242 -5.43 -17.00 -6.79
C ASP A 242 -5.93 -18.27 -6.10
N THR A 243 -7.21 -18.31 -5.68
CA THR A 243 -7.83 -19.47 -5.05
C THR A 243 -7.91 -20.67 -6.01
N ILE A 244 -8.27 -20.42 -7.28
CA ILE A 244 -8.26 -21.47 -8.31
C ILE A 244 -6.85 -22.03 -8.49
N ASP A 245 -5.84 -21.16 -8.53
CA ASP A 245 -4.45 -21.58 -8.69
C ASP A 245 -3.95 -22.36 -7.48
N PHE A 246 -4.32 -21.96 -6.26
CA PHE A 246 -3.99 -22.70 -5.04
C PHE A 246 -4.63 -24.08 -5.01
N ILE A 247 -5.88 -24.23 -5.48
CA ILE A 247 -6.52 -25.54 -5.60
C ILE A 247 -5.75 -26.42 -6.58
N LEU A 248 -5.37 -25.89 -7.75
CA LEU A 248 -4.60 -26.64 -8.75
C LEU A 248 -3.21 -27.06 -8.22
N LYS A 249 -2.52 -26.16 -7.53
CA LYS A 249 -1.22 -26.43 -6.90
C LYS A 249 -1.34 -27.50 -5.81
N TYR A 250 -2.38 -27.41 -4.97
CA TYR A 250 -2.68 -28.42 -3.96
C TYR A 250 -2.90 -29.80 -4.59
N LEU A 251 -3.72 -29.90 -5.64
CA LEU A 251 -3.98 -31.15 -6.34
C LEU A 251 -2.71 -31.72 -7.00
N ASN A 252 -1.86 -30.84 -7.54
CA ASN A 252 -0.56 -31.22 -8.12
C ASN A 252 0.36 -31.85 -7.07
N GLN A 253 0.46 -31.24 -5.90
CA GLN A 253 1.25 -31.76 -4.79
C GLN A 253 0.65 -33.05 -4.21
N GLU A 254 -0.68 -33.20 -4.15
CA GLU A 254 -1.31 -34.44 -3.68
C GLU A 254 -1.10 -35.61 -4.65
N ALA A 255 -1.13 -35.34 -5.96
CA ALA A 255 -0.98 -36.36 -6.99
C ALA A 255 0.49 -36.78 -7.22
N PHE A 256 1.45 -35.85 -7.11
CA PHE A 256 2.84 -36.07 -7.50
C PHE A 256 3.88 -35.71 -6.42
N GLY A 257 3.47 -35.14 -5.29
CA GLY A 257 4.37 -34.78 -4.21
C GLY A 257 4.80 -35.98 -3.36
N GLU A 258 6.02 -35.90 -2.81
CA GLU A 258 6.60 -36.98 -1.97
C GLU A 258 5.85 -37.18 -0.64
N LYS A 259 5.10 -36.17 -0.17
CA LYS A 259 4.25 -36.23 1.04
C LYS A 259 2.81 -35.88 0.66
N ARG A 260 1.87 -36.78 0.97
CA ARG A 260 0.43 -36.53 0.80
C ARG A 260 -0.02 -35.43 1.78
N LEU A 261 -0.56 -34.33 1.24
CA LEU A 261 -1.10 -33.22 2.02
C LEU A 261 -2.24 -33.64 2.96
N ALA A 262 -3.02 -34.66 2.60
CA ALA A 262 -4.07 -35.24 3.45
C ALA A 262 -3.56 -35.71 4.82
N GLU A 263 -2.30 -36.13 4.93
CA GLU A 263 -1.68 -36.54 6.20
C GLU A 263 -1.22 -35.31 7.03
N ALA A 264 -0.98 -34.16 6.39
CA ALA A 264 -0.65 -32.89 7.04
C ALA A 264 -1.90 -32.07 7.44
N LEU A 265 -3.00 -32.22 6.70
CA LEU A 265 -4.30 -31.57 6.97
C LEU A 265 -4.95 -32.02 8.29
N ALA A 266 -4.60 -33.20 8.80
CA ALA A 266 -5.18 -33.77 10.01
C ALA A 266 -4.57 -33.22 11.32
N SER A 267 -3.46 -32.48 11.28
CA SER A 267 -2.72 -32.12 12.51
C SER A 267 -2.36 -30.64 12.68
N THR A 268 -2.51 -29.79 11.66
CA THR A 268 -2.19 -28.35 11.79
C THR A 268 -2.96 -27.51 10.75
N PRO A 269 -3.49 -26.32 11.10
CA PRO A 269 -3.95 -25.37 10.10
C PRO A 269 -2.80 -25.04 9.15
N LEU A 270 -3.05 -25.08 7.84
CA LEU A 270 -2.07 -24.78 6.80
C LEU A 270 -1.52 -23.36 6.97
N LYS A 271 -0.39 -23.21 7.66
CA LYS A 271 0.55 -22.10 7.49
C LYS A 271 1.55 -22.43 6.37
N GLN A 272 1.09 -23.06 5.28
CA GLN A 272 1.95 -23.29 4.11
C GLN A 272 1.67 -22.21 3.08
N ASP A 273 2.75 -21.54 2.64
CA ASP A 273 2.68 -20.59 1.56
C ASP A 273 2.52 -21.35 0.23
N PHE A 274 1.29 -21.38 -0.29
CA PHE A 274 0.98 -21.99 -1.58
C PHE A 274 1.55 -21.19 -2.76
N SER A 275 2.15 -20.02 -2.52
CA SER A 275 2.79 -19.21 -3.57
C SER A 275 3.95 -19.97 -4.24
N GLU A 276 4.71 -20.77 -3.48
CA GLU A 276 5.93 -21.46 -3.94
C GLU A 276 5.65 -22.77 -4.70
N LEU A 277 4.44 -23.30 -4.64
CA LEU A 277 4.11 -24.57 -5.31
C LEU A 277 3.94 -24.40 -6.82
N GLU A 278 4.35 -25.42 -7.57
CA GLU A 278 4.23 -25.44 -9.02
C GLU A 278 2.81 -25.77 -9.47
N LEU A 279 2.35 -25.06 -10.51
CA LEU A 279 1.11 -25.40 -11.20
C LEU A 279 1.27 -26.73 -11.96
N PRO A 280 0.18 -27.52 -12.05
CA PRO A 280 0.18 -28.75 -12.84
C PRO A 280 0.36 -28.46 -14.33
N LYS A 281 0.89 -29.46 -15.07
CA LYS A 281 1.00 -29.42 -16.53
C LYS A 281 -0.37 -29.22 -17.19
N GLU A 282 -0.39 -28.66 -18.39
CA GLU A 282 -1.63 -28.32 -19.13
C GLU A 282 -2.60 -29.51 -19.24
N ASP A 283 -2.09 -30.70 -19.60
CA ASP A 283 -2.91 -31.91 -19.71
C ASP A 283 -3.67 -32.22 -18.41
N LEU A 284 -3.04 -32.00 -17.26
CA LEU A 284 -3.64 -32.22 -15.94
C LEU A 284 -4.61 -31.10 -15.56
N ARG A 285 -4.29 -29.85 -15.92
CA ARG A 285 -5.21 -28.71 -15.75
C ARG A 285 -6.50 -28.93 -16.53
N GLU A 286 -6.41 -29.42 -17.76
CA GLU A 286 -7.56 -29.78 -18.58
C GLU A 286 -8.35 -30.95 -17.96
N GLN A 287 -7.67 -31.98 -17.46
CA GLN A 287 -8.35 -33.11 -16.82
C GLN A 287 -9.13 -32.70 -15.57
N TRP A 288 -8.60 -31.77 -14.76
CA TRP A 288 -9.22 -31.38 -13.50
C TRP A 288 -10.27 -30.27 -13.65
N MET A 289 -10.06 -29.31 -14.55
CA MET A 289 -10.93 -28.13 -14.70
C MET A 289 -11.58 -28.00 -16.09
N GLY A 290 -11.37 -28.98 -16.97
CA GLY A 290 -11.83 -28.92 -18.35
C GLY A 290 -11.22 -27.73 -19.09
N LYS A 291 -12.03 -27.11 -19.97
CA LYS A 291 -11.62 -25.95 -20.76
C LYS A 291 -11.23 -24.73 -19.93
N ILE A 292 -11.68 -24.63 -18.67
CA ILE A 292 -11.31 -23.52 -17.77
C ILE A 292 -9.82 -23.62 -17.38
N GLY A 293 -9.30 -24.84 -17.21
CA GLY A 293 -7.89 -25.06 -16.86
C GLY A 293 -6.89 -24.67 -17.95
N LEU A 294 -7.38 -24.52 -19.19
CA LEU A 294 -6.59 -24.10 -20.36
C LEU A 294 -6.60 -22.58 -20.58
N LEU A 295 -7.41 -21.83 -19.84
CA LEU A 295 -7.46 -20.38 -19.98
C LEU A 295 -6.14 -19.75 -19.56
N THR A 296 -5.69 -18.78 -20.34
CA THR A 296 -4.61 -17.89 -19.92
C THR A 296 -5.02 -17.06 -18.70
N GLU A 297 -4.06 -16.51 -17.97
CA GLU A 297 -4.35 -15.64 -16.80
C GLU A 297 -5.30 -14.48 -17.15
N ALA A 298 -5.14 -13.89 -18.33
CA ALA A 298 -5.99 -12.79 -18.78
C ALA A 298 -7.43 -13.25 -19.06
N GLU A 299 -7.60 -14.39 -19.75
CA GLU A 299 -8.92 -14.96 -20.06
C GLU A 299 -9.63 -15.43 -18.79
N LYS A 300 -8.89 -16.11 -17.89
CA LYS A 300 -9.38 -16.58 -16.59
C LYS A 300 -9.92 -15.40 -15.77
N ARG A 301 -9.17 -14.30 -15.67
CA ARG A 301 -9.60 -13.09 -14.95
C ARG A 301 -10.79 -12.40 -15.62
N SER A 302 -10.84 -12.35 -16.95
CA SER A 302 -11.99 -11.80 -17.68
C SER A 302 -13.26 -12.58 -17.37
N LEU A 303 -13.18 -13.92 -17.44
CA LEU A 303 -14.30 -14.81 -17.11
C LEU A 303 -14.76 -14.62 -15.66
N ILE A 304 -13.82 -14.65 -14.70
CA ILE A 304 -14.13 -14.46 -13.28
C ILE A 304 -14.81 -13.11 -13.06
N LYS A 305 -14.35 -12.04 -13.71
CA LYS A 305 -14.96 -10.73 -13.59
C LYS A 305 -16.40 -10.71 -14.11
N GLU A 306 -16.67 -11.29 -15.27
CA GLU A 306 -18.05 -11.38 -15.80
C GLU A 306 -18.97 -12.14 -14.85
N VAL A 307 -18.47 -13.23 -14.24
CA VAL A 307 -19.23 -14.04 -13.27
C VAL A 307 -19.48 -13.30 -11.96
N LEU A 308 -18.48 -12.55 -11.47
CA LEU A 308 -18.57 -11.83 -10.20
C LEU A 308 -19.29 -10.49 -10.30
N THR A 309 -19.36 -9.89 -11.49
CA THR A 309 -19.95 -8.56 -11.69
C THR A 309 -21.20 -8.56 -12.58
N PRO A 310 -22.19 -9.46 -12.38
CA PRO A 310 -23.36 -9.54 -13.27
C PRO A 310 -24.21 -8.26 -13.22
N GLN A 311 -24.11 -7.46 -12.15
CA GLN A 311 -24.73 -6.13 -12.03
C GLN A 311 -23.75 -4.97 -12.21
N GLY A 312 -22.48 -5.23 -12.55
CA GLY A 312 -21.46 -4.21 -12.79
C GLY A 312 -20.81 -3.60 -11.54
N TYR A 313 -20.99 -4.18 -10.36
CA TYR A 313 -20.33 -3.71 -9.14
C TYR A 313 -18.86 -4.16 -9.08
N ASN A 314 -17.94 -3.25 -8.75
CA ASN A 314 -16.57 -3.63 -8.40
C ASN A 314 -16.54 -4.11 -6.94
N MET A 315 -16.16 -5.37 -6.73
CA MET A 315 -16.07 -5.96 -5.38
C MET A 315 -14.63 -5.99 -4.89
N MET A 316 -14.46 -5.60 -3.63
CA MET A 316 -13.21 -5.67 -2.90
C MET A 316 -13.35 -6.63 -1.74
N VAL A 317 -12.24 -7.24 -1.34
CA VAL A 317 -12.18 -8.18 -0.22
C VAL A 317 -11.07 -7.74 0.72
N THR A 318 -11.34 -7.88 2.01
CA THR A 318 -10.43 -7.54 3.11
C THR A 318 -10.65 -8.53 4.25
N PRO A 319 -9.66 -8.76 5.14
CA PRO A 319 -9.84 -9.58 6.33
C PRO A 319 -11.01 -9.12 7.20
N LYS A 320 -11.57 -10.06 7.97
CA LYS A 320 -12.71 -9.76 8.85
C LYS A 320 -12.35 -8.80 9.99
N GLU A 321 -11.11 -8.86 10.47
CA GLU A 321 -10.56 -8.07 11.59
C GLU A 321 -9.85 -6.80 11.10
N VAL A 322 -10.19 -6.33 9.89
CA VAL A 322 -9.59 -5.14 9.28
C VAL A 322 -9.78 -3.88 10.12
N ASP A 323 -10.82 -3.83 10.95
CA ASP A 323 -11.08 -2.73 11.87
C ASP A 323 -9.94 -2.55 12.88
N ALA A 324 -9.54 -3.62 13.57
CA ALA A 324 -8.42 -3.59 14.49
C ALA A 324 -7.09 -3.31 13.76
N ASP A 325 -6.85 -4.00 12.65
CA ASP A 325 -5.61 -3.85 11.88
C ASP A 325 -5.42 -2.40 11.39
N VAL A 326 -6.47 -1.76 10.86
CA VAL A 326 -6.40 -0.38 10.37
C VAL A 326 -6.21 0.61 11.52
N GLU A 327 -6.82 0.36 12.69
CA GLU A 327 -6.63 1.21 13.87
C GLU A 327 -5.19 1.18 14.39
N ASP A 328 -4.59 -0.02 14.50
CA ASP A 328 -3.22 -0.17 15.02
C ASP A 328 -2.18 0.34 14.01
N LEU A 329 -2.37 0.04 12.72
CA LEU A 329 -1.54 0.60 11.66
C LEU A 329 -1.64 2.13 11.60
N ALA A 330 -2.83 2.70 11.86
CA ALA A 330 -2.99 4.15 11.90
C ALA A 330 -2.20 4.80 13.04
N LYS A 331 -2.26 4.24 14.26
CA LYS A 331 -1.49 4.73 15.41
C LYS A 331 0.01 4.62 15.17
N LEU A 332 0.45 3.52 14.58
CA LEU A 332 1.84 3.26 14.22
C LEU A 332 2.35 4.31 13.22
N ILE A 333 1.61 4.53 12.13
CA ILE A 333 1.98 5.52 11.10
C ILE A 333 1.98 6.94 11.68
N ALA A 334 0.98 7.30 12.47
CA ALA A 334 0.92 8.60 13.15
C ALA A 334 2.14 8.82 14.05
N THR A 335 2.47 7.83 14.89
CA THR A 335 3.63 7.87 15.78
C THR A 335 4.93 8.03 15.00
N SER A 336 5.12 7.30 13.89
CA SER A 336 6.29 7.48 13.02
C SER A 336 6.39 8.87 12.41
N ILE A 337 5.25 9.44 11.98
CA ILE A 337 5.22 10.81 11.45
C ILE A 337 5.62 11.79 12.55
N ASP A 338 5.09 11.65 13.76
CA ASP A 338 5.39 12.54 14.88
C ASP A 338 6.86 12.43 15.34
N ILE A 339 7.42 11.21 15.41
CA ILE A 339 8.85 10.99 15.68
C ILE A 339 9.72 11.70 14.62
N THR A 340 9.26 11.73 13.38
CA THR A 340 10.03 12.32 12.28
C THR A 340 9.93 13.85 12.26
N LEU A 341 8.73 14.39 12.48
CA LEU A 341 8.45 15.83 12.35
C LEU A 341 8.80 16.62 13.62
N HIS A 342 8.72 16.02 14.81
CA HIS A 342 8.90 16.72 16.07
C HIS A 342 10.11 16.16 16.83
N GLU A 343 11.25 16.86 16.76
CA GLU A 343 12.48 16.51 17.47
C GLU A 343 12.27 16.35 18.99
N SER A 344 11.44 17.22 19.58
CA SER A 344 11.10 17.14 21.01
C SER A 344 10.36 15.83 21.35
N TYR A 345 9.38 15.45 20.52
CA TYR A 345 8.65 14.19 20.66
C TYR A 345 9.58 12.98 20.46
N ARG A 346 10.43 13.01 19.43
CA ARG A 346 11.45 11.98 19.17
C ARG A 346 12.35 11.74 20.38
N ASN A 347 12.86 12.81 21.00
CA ASN A 347 13.73 12.71 22.16
C ASN A 347 13.02 12.06 23.35
N THR A 348 11.77 12.45 23.62
CA THR A 348 10.95 11.81 24.67
C THR A 348 10.73 10.34 24.35
N TYR A 349 10.28 10.02 23.14
CA TYR A 349 10.00 8.66 22.69
C TYR A 349 11.23 7.73 22.81
N LEU A 350 12.41 8.21 22.43
CA LEU A 350 13.67 7.46 22.58
C LEU A 350 14.12 7.31 24.03
N SER A 351 13.81 8.29 24.89
CA SER A 351 14.18 8.27 26.32
C SER A 351 13.33 7.31 27.15
N GLU A 352 12.11 7.02 26.71
CA GLU A 352 11.23 6.07 27.38
C GLU A 352 11.80 4.66 27.24
N LYS A 353 12.43 4.18 28.32
CA LYS A 353 12.78 2.77 28.52
C LYS A 353 11.50 1.97 28.78
N HIS A 354 10.82 1.58 27.71
CA HIS A 354 9.76 0.57 27.80
C HIS A 354 10.43 -0.81 27.96
N ILE A 355 10.36 -1.36 29.17
CA ILE A 355 10.93 -2.65 29.62
C ILE A 355 10.14 -3.81 28.99
#